data_AF-A0A6B3H586-F1
#
_entry.id   AF-A0A6B3H586-F1
#
_cell.length_a   1.000
_cell.length_b   1.000
_cell.length_c   1.000
_cell.angle_alpha   90.00
_cell.angle_beta   90.00
_cell.angle_gamma   90.00
#
_symmetry.space_group_name_H-M   'P 1'
#
loop_
_entity.id
_entity.type
_entity.pdbx_description
1 polymer ?
#
loop_
_entity_poly.entity_id
_entity_poly.type
_entity_poly.pdbx_seq_one_letter_code
_entity_poly.pdbx_strand_id
1 'polypeptide(L)'
;LAKKYGASIERTYRSALNGYAVEATAAEAKKFAADPAVASVSQNRTFTVSATQTNPPSWGLDRIDQRSLPLDQRYTYPDKAGEGVTAYVIDTGVRISHSDFGG
;
A
#
# COMPACT_ATOMS: atom_id res chain seq x y z
N LEU A 1 -4.71 -22.96 15.81
CA LEU A 1 -5.21 -23.64 14.59
C LEU A 1 -4.09 -23.95 13.60
N ALA A 2 -3.39 -22.94 13.04
CA ALA A 2 -2.33 -23.15 12.04
C ALA A 2 -1.29 -24.23 12.39
N LYS A 3 -0.77 -24.24 13.63
CA LYS A 3 0.19 -25.27 14.11
C LYS A 3 -0.33 -26.71 14.03
N LYS A 4 -1.66 -26.93 14.16
CA LYS A 4 -2.29 -28.25 14.03
C LYS A 4 -2.11 -28.83 12.62
N TYR A 5 -1.96 -27.96 11.62
CA TYR A 5 -1.85 -28.30 10.21
C TYR A 5 -0.40 -28.22 9.68
N GLY A 6 0.60 -28.15 10.57
CA GLY A 6 2.02 -28.06 10.18
C GLY A 6 2.48 -26.67 9.75
N ALA A 7 1.58 -25.68 9.65
CA ALA A 7 1.90 -24.34 9.21
C ALA A 7 2.59 -23.52 10.30
N SER A 8 3.69 -22.84 9.95
CA SER A 8 4.38 -21.89 10.81
C SER A 8 3.73 -20.51 10.71
N ILE A 9 3.48 -19.85 11.86
CA ILE A 9 2.88 -18.51 11.88
C ILE A 9 3.97 -17.46 11.78
N GLU A 10 3.95 -16.66 10.72
CA GLU A 10 4.85 -15.52 10.54
C GLU A 10 4.29 -14.25 11.19
N ARG A 11 2.98 -14.03 11.05
CA ARG A 11 2.30 -12.83 11.56
C ARG A 11 0.86 -13.14 11.93
N THR A 12 0.37 -12.48 12.97
CA THR A 12 -1.05 -12.51 13.35
C THR A 12 -1.67 -11.14 13.11
N TYR A 13 -2.82 -11.12 12.45
CA TYR A 13 -3.62 -9.93 12.21
C TYR A 13 -4.84 -9.94 13.14
N ARG A 14 -5.15 -8.78 13.73
CA ARG A 14 -6.28 -8.64 14.67
C ARG A 14 -7.16 -7.42 14.42
N SER A 15 -6.65 -6.39 13.73
CA SER A 15 -7.34 -5.11 13.59
C SER A 15 -8.26 -5.08 12.36
N ALA A 16 -7.69 -5.15 11.16
CA ALA A 16 -8.46 -5.10 9.91
C ALA A 16 -8.91 -6.50 9.43
N LEU A 17 -8.16 -7.53 9.81
CA LEU A 17 -8.41 -8.93 9.50
C LEU A 17 -8.20 -9.76 10.77
N ASN A 18 -9.04 -10.78 10.96
CA ASN A 18 -8.81 -11.83 11.95
C ASN A 18 -8.17 -13.03 11.26
N GLY A 19 -6.84 -13.09 11.25
CA GLY A 19 -6.14 -14.10 10.45
C GLY A 19 -4.64 -14.17 10.71
N TYR A 20 -3.95 -15.00 9.93
CA TYR A 20 -2.53 -15.27 10.08
C TYR A 20 -1.85 -15.25 8.70
N ALA A 21 -0.62 -14.73 8.63
CA ALA A 21 0.31 -15.09 7.57
C ALA A 21 1.05 -16.35 8.00
N VAL A 22 1.07 -17.35 7.13
CA VAL A 22 1.68 -18.64 7.43
C VAL A 22 2.53 -19.12 6.26
N GLU A 23 3.60 -19.83 6.58
CA GLU A 23 4.34 -20.63 5.60
C GLU A 23 3.77 -22.05 5.59
N ALA A 24 3.42 -22.53 4.41
CA ALA A 24 2.80 -23.83 4.21
C ALA A 24 3.02 -24.33 2.77
N THR A 25 3.14 -25.65 2.61
CA THR A 25 3.04 -26.29 1.31
C THR A 25 1.61 -26.18 0.75
N ALA A 26 1.44 -26.38 -0.55
CA ALA A 26 0.11 -26.38 -1.18
C ALA A 26 -0.85 -27.44 -0.57
N ALA A 27 -0.31 -28.58 -0.13
CA ALA A 27 -1.10 -29.64 0.49
C ALA A 27 -1.57 -29.25 1.90
N GLU A 28 -0.69 -28.64 2.70
CA GLU A 28 -1.03 -28.11 4.03
C GLU A 28 -2.03 -26.95 3.92
N ALA A 29 -1.82 -26.03 2.98
CA ALA A 29 -2.74 -24.93 2.72
C ALA A 29 -4.15 -25.42 2.34
N LYS A 30 -4.26 -26.46 1.50
CA LYS A 30 -5.56 -27.09 1.16
C LYS A 30 -6.23 -27.74 2.37
N LYS A 31 -5.47 -28.45 3.21
CA LYS A 31 -6.01 -29.05 4.45
C LYS A 31 -6.47 -27.96 5.42
N PHE A 32 -5.71 -26.88 5.53
CA PHE A 32 -6.05 -25.75 6.39
C PHE A 32 -7.29 -25.01 5.89
N ALA A 33 -7.42 -24.81 4.56
CA ALA A 33 -8.60 -24.22 3.93
C ALA A 33 -9.88 -25.04 4.09
N ALA A 34 -9.77 -26.35 4.37
CA ALA A 34 -10.91 -27.23 4.59
C ALA A 34 -11.38 -27.27 6.06
N ASP A 35 -10.67 -26.63 6.99
CA ASP A 35 -11.13 -26.53 8.38
C ASP A 35 -12.32 -25.56 8.47
N PRO A 36 -13.44 -25.94 9.11
CA PRO A 36 -14.63 -25.10 9.20
C PRO A 36 -14.41 -23.77 9.93
N ALA A 37 -13.33 -23.64 10.71
CA ALA A 37 -12.94 -22.38 11.35
C ALA A 37 -12.13 -21.45 10.41
N VAL A 38 -11.84 -21.86 9.18
CA VAL A 38 -11.08 -21.08 8.19
C VAL A 38 -12.00 -20.62 7.07
N ALA A 39 -12.22 -19.30 6.99
CA ALA A 39 -13.08 -18.72 5.96
C ALA A 39 -12.47 -18.81 4.55
N SER A 40 -11.15 -18.62 4.43
CA SER A 40 -10.44 -18.69 3.15
C SER A 40 -8.93 -18.78 3.35
N VAL A 41 -8.23 -19.32 2.35
CA VAL A 41 -6.76 -19.25 2.25
C VAL A 41 -6.41 -18.66 0.88
N SER A 42 -5.54 -17.65 0.87
CA SER A 42 -5.00 -17.04 -0.35
C SER A 42 -3.48 -17.11 -0.33
N GLN A 43 -2.88 -17.45 -1.47
CA GLN A 43 -1.43 -17.41 -1.63
C GLN A 43 -0.94 -15.95 -1.55
N ASN A 44 0.16 -15.74 -0.83
CA ASN A 44 0.81 -14.43 -0.78
C ASN A 44 1.39 -14.04 -2.15
N ARG A 45 1.47 -12.74 -2.42
CA ARG A 45 2.00 -12.20 -3.68
C ARG A 45 3.02 -11.10 -3.42
N THR A 46 4.06 -11.10 -4.25
CA THR A 46 5.08 -10.05 -4.26
C THR A 46 4.74 -9.03 -5.35
N PHE A 47 4.80 -7.74 -4.98
CA PHE A 47 4.62 -6.61 -5.89
C PHE A 47 5.94 -5.83 -5.97
N THR A 48 6.24 -5.26 -7.14
CA THR A 48 7.45 -4.46 -7.38
C THR A 48 7.11 -3.15 -8.08
N VAL A 49 7.86 -2.09 -7.78
CA VAL A 49 7.71 -0.78 -8.43
C VAL A 49 8.35 -0.75 -9.81
N SER A 50 7.83 0.10 -10.71
CA SER A 50 8.52 0.48 -11.95
C SER A 50 9.26 1.80 -11.70
N ALA A 51 10.59 1.81 -11.88
CA ALA A 51 11.44 2.89 -11.37
C ALA A 51 11.85 3.95 -12.42
N THR A 52 11.64 3.71 -13.72
CA THR A 52 12.11 4.62 -14.76
C THR A 52 11.02 5.62 -15.15
N GLN A 53 11.30 6.91 -14.96
CA GLN A 53 10.47 7.99 -15.46
C GLN A 53 11.30 8.85 -16.43
N THR A 54 11.04 8.71 -17.73
CA THR A 54 11.71 9.51 -18.76
C THR A 54 11.06 10.89 -18.87
N ASN A 55 11.86 11.95 -18.74
CA ASN A 55 11.44 13.37 -18.81
C ASN A 55 10.29 13.75 -17.85
N PRO A 56 10.36 13.53 -16.51
CA PRO A 56 9.24 13.79 -15.61
C PRO A 56 8.97 15.30 -15.46
N PRO A 57 7.92 15.82 -16.11
CA PRO A 57 7.63 17.25 -16.08
C PRO A 57 6.34 17.37 -15.27
N SER A 58 6.35 17.87 -14.03
CA SER A 58 5.09 17.90 -13.27
C SER A 58 4.11 18.92 -13.89
N TRP A 59 3.42 18.52 -14.96
CA TRP A 59 2.27 19.17 -15.59
C TRP A 59 1.00 18.90 -14.80
N GLY A 60 1.03 17.89 -13.93
CA GLY A 60 -0.11 17.44 -13.16
C GLY A 60 -0.63 18.51 -12.20
N LEU A 61 0.24 19.40 -11.69
CA LEU A 61 -0.17 20.44 -10.74
C LEU A 61 -1.00 21.54 -11.42
N ASP A 62 -0.51 22.14 -12.51
CA ASP A 62 -1.24 23.09 -13.38
C ASP A 62 -2.51 22.46 -13.98
N ARG A 63 -2.50 21.15 -14.19
CA ARG A 63 -3.72 20.45 -14.61
C ARG A 63 -4.78 20.38 -13.52
N ILE A 64 -4.43 20.10 -12.26
CA ILE A 64 -5.45 19.81 -11.23
C ILE A 64 -6.09 21.06 -10.64
N ASP A 65 -5.44 22.23 -10.70
CA ASP A 65 -6.00 23.48 -10.19
C ASP A 65 -6.79 24.28 -11.25
N GLN A 66 -6.60 24.01 -12.54
CA GLN A 66 -7.38 24.63 -13.63
C GLN A 66 -8.31 23.64 -14.35
N ARG A 67 -9.61 23.97 -14.47
CA ARG A 67 -10.58 23.16 -15.24
C ARG A 67 -10.57 23.43 -16.73
N SER A 68 -10.44 24.69 -17.13
CA SER A 68 -10.51 25.12 -18.52
C SER A 68 -9.15 25.01 -19.21
N LEU A 69 -9.13 24.94 -20.54
CA LEU A 69 -7.92 25.04 -21.35
C LEU A 69 -7.94 26.38 -22.12
N PRO A 70 -6.79 26.92 -22.56
CA PRO A 70 -5.42 26.40 -22.39
C PRO A 70 -4.91 26.56 -20.95
N LEU A 71 -3.93 25.73 -20.56
CA LEU A 71 -3.25 25.80 -19.26
C LEU A 71 -2.39 27.07 -19.15
N ASP A 72 -2.23 27.59 -17.92
CA ASP A 72 -1.56 28.87 -17.65
C ASP A 72 -0.17 28.73 -17.02
N GLN A 73 0.28 27.49 -16.74
CA GLN A 73 1.57 27.16 -16.12
C GLN A 73 1.70 27.65 -14.67
N ARG A 74 0.58 27.85 -13.98
CA ARG A 74 0.55 28.23 -12.56
C ARG A 74 -0.06 27.09 -11.75
N TYR A 75 0.26 27.07 -10.46
CA TYR A 75 -0.43 26.20 -9.50
C TYR A 75 -0.87 27.05 -8.30
N THR A 76 -2.17 27.16 -8.11
CA THR A 76 -2.79 27.84 -6.96
C THR A 76 -3.22 26.79 -5.94
N TYR A 77 -2.43 26.65 -4.89
CA TYR A 77 -2.75 25.76 -3.77
C TYR A 77 -3.65 26.46 -2.74
N PRO A 78 -4.54 25.73 -2.04
CA PRO A 78 -5.26 26.27 -0.89
C PRO A 78 -4.32 26.58 0.29
N ASP A 79 -4.49 27.73 0.96
CA ASP A 79 -3.65 28.15 2.10
C ASP A 79 -3.64 27.14 3.27
N LYS A 80 -4.72 26.36 3.41
CA LYS A 80 -4.90 25.34 4.45
C LYS A 80 -4.89 23.91 3.89
N ALA A 81 -4.29 23.70 2.72
CA ALA A 81 -4.32 22.41 2.05
C ALA A 81 -3.86 21.28 2.99
N GLY A 82 -4.77 20.38 3.35
CA GLY A 82 -4.49 19.22 4.20
C GLY A 82 -4.36 19.51 5.70
N GLU A 83 -4.64 20.72 6.18
CA GLU A 83 -4.60 21.03 7.62
C GLU A 83 -5.52 20.08 8.41
N GLY A 84 -4.98 19.42 9.44
CA GLY A 84 -5.71 18.45 10.27
C GLY A 84 -5.92 17.07 9.65
N VAL A 85 -5.44 16.83 8.43
CA VAL A 85 -5.57 15.53 7.75
C VAL A 85 -4.28 14.72 7.88
N THR A 86 -4.41 13.41 8.10
CA THR A 86 -3.30 12.46 7.99
C THR A 86 -3.46 11.64 6.71
N ALA A 87 -2.51 11.76 5.78
CA ALA A 87 -2.44 10.92 4.60
C ALA A 87 -1.45 9.76 4.82
N TYR A 88 -1.91 8.51 4.59
CA TYR A 88 -1.05 7.32 4.66
C TYR A 88 -0.62 6.91 3.25
N VAL A 89 0.68 6.74 3.05
CA VAL A 89 1.27 6.28 1.78
C VAL A 89 1.97 4.94 2.02
N ILE A 90 1.51 3.89 1.33
CA ILE A 90 2.12 2.55 1.39
C ILE A 90 3.00 2.40 0.15
N ASP A 91 4.29 2.68 0.30
CA ASP A 91 5.29 2.64 -0.77
C ASP A 91 6.61 2.07 -0.24
N THR A 92 7.68 2.24 -1.00
CA THR A 92 9.07 1.86 -0.70
C THR A 92 9.71 2.63 0.46
N GLY A 93 9.04 3.66 0.98
CA GLY A 93 9.50 4.52 2.07
C GLY A 93 9.64 5.98 1.63
N VAL A 94 10.21 6.81 2.50
CA VAL A 94 10.49 8.23 2.22
C VAL A 94 11.88 8.61 2.72
N ARG A 95 12.58 9.45 1.95
CA ARG A 95 13.83 10.06 2.41
C ARG A 95 13.52 11.18 3.39
N ILE A 96 13.47 10.85 4.69
CA ILE A 96 13.12 11.80 5.74
C ILE A 96 14.08 13.00 5.83
N SER A 97 15.32 12.86 5.34
CA SER A 97 16.30 13.94 5.32
C SER A 97 16.15 14.94 4.16
N HIS A 98 15.06 14.84 3.39
CA HIS A 98 14.78 15.75 2.29
C HIS A 98 14.20 17.06 2.85
N SER A 99 14.76 18.21 2.46
CA SER A 99 14.33 19.54 2.92
C SER A 99 12.82 19.76 2.80
N ASP A 100 12.25 19.38 1.66
CA ASP A 100 10.83 19.56 1.37
C ASP A 100 9.90 18.67 2.22
N PHE A 101 10.45 17.66 2.90
CA PHE A 101 9.73 16.74 3.80
C PHE A 101 10.11 16.91 5.28
N GLY A 102 10.89 17.94 5.63
CA GLY A 102 11.19 18.28 7.02
C GLY A 102 12.68 18.33 7.40
N GLY A 103 13.59 17.88 6.53
CA GLY A 103 15.05 18.05 6.67
C GLY A 103 15.75 17.07 7.61
#